data_AF-A0A4R0XI53-F1
#
_entry.id   AF-A0A4R0XI53-F1
#
_cell.length_a   1.000
_cell.length_b   1.000
_cell.length_c   1.000
_cell.angle_alpha   90.00
_cell.angle_beta   90.00
_cell.angle_gamma   90.00
#
_symmetry.space_group_name_H-M   'P 1'
#
loop_
_entity.id
_entity.type
_entity.pdbx_description
1 polymer ?
#
loop_
_entity_poly.entity_id
_entity_poly.type
_entity_poly.pdbx_seq_one_letter_code
_entity_poly.pdbx_strand_id
1 'polypeptide(L)'
;MNFYKIKTPIIKKNYTNTTSCKFKGDLEFITNEHGIILDWKISFTKVFLDQYTTQSWFEKKTVAFARREELFEELGLKQIPRPNDKNNKIIELNKEQISIVNNFINNRSKYNSTIKNVVQLLKGNNPGGQAKNPGSAELILDNNSNANVFAILFDNLCLKKTQKESRRNLFDVYSISAKEISFESFVNLNSTLKKAFEYMQVSKDPTGFKIYLEQIETYYKKHNLVVQEVEKIIKKARSKYSVNIDNTITKLPFELKDKAQFQKAHIIDVHKLKMLIIEAKQENKG
;
A
#
# COMPACT_ATOMS: atom_id res chain seq x y z
N MET A 1 13.08 6.46 14.50
CA MET A 1 12.66 5.68 13.33
C MET A 1 12.12 6.69 12.35
N ASN A 2 12.85 6.91 11.27
CA ASN A 2 12.49 7.92 10.29
C ASN A 2 11.43 7.36 9.36
N PHE A 3 10.43 8.18 9.06
CA PHE A 3 9.40 7.90 8.08
C PHE A 3 9.60 8.80 6.87
N TYR A 4 9.36 8.24 5.71
CA TYR A 4 9.51 8.91 4.44
C TYR A 4 8.23 8.80 3.64
N LYS A 5 7.85 9.90 3.01
CA LYS A 5 6.72 9.99 2.11
C LYS A 5 7.24 10.17 0.69
N ILE A 6 6.72 9.37 -0.24
CA ILE A 6 7.13 9.37 -1.63
C ILE A 6 5.90 9.48 -2.50
N LYS A 7 5.97 10.36 -3.50
CA LYS A 7 4.97 10.49 -4.56
C LYS A 7 5.66 10.31 -5.90
N THR A 8 5.15 9.39 -6.73
CA THR A 8 5.72 9.09 -8.04
C THR A 8 4.62 8.93 -9.09
N PRO A 9 4.80 9.47 -10.31
CA PRO A 9 3.82 9.31 -11.36
C PRO A 9 3.79 7.85 -11.85
N ILE A 10 2.59 7.35 -12.10
CA ILE A 10 2.31 6.01 -12.61
C ILE A 10 1.45 6.07 -13.86
N ILE A 11 1.70 5.15 -14.79
CA ILE A 11 0.99 5.08 -16.05
C ILE A 11 0.80 3.64 -16.51
N LYS A 12 -0.23 3.43 -17.34
CA LYS A 12 -0.38 2.19 -18.11
C LYS A 12 0.75 2.06 -19.13
N LYS A 13 1.47 0.95 -19.12
CA LYS A 13 2.45 0.63 -20.19
C LYS A 13 1.77 0.69 -21.56
N ASN A 14 2.44 1.36 -22.51
CA ASN A 14 1.93 1.65 -23.86
C ASN A 14 0.64 2.48 -23.88
N TYR A 15 0.50 3.45 -22.96
CA TYR A 15 -0.69 4.29 -22.79
C TYR A 15 -1.23 4.87 -24.11
N THR A 16 -0.36 5.40 -24.96
CA THR A 16 -0.73 6.00 -26.25
C THR A 16 -1.26 4.95 -27.23
N ASN A 17 -0.58 3.82 -27.35
CA ASN A 17 -0.80 2.83 -28.42
C ASN A 17 -1.77 1.69 -28.07
N THR A 18 -2.11 1.49 -26.79
CA THR A 18 -3.01 0.39 -26.41
C THR A 18 -4.47 0.68 -26.77
N THR A 19 -5.21 -0.36 -27.14
CA THR A 19 -6.67 -0.32 -27.35
C THR A 19 -7.45 -0.88 -26.16
N SER A 20 -6.73 -1.31 -25.11
CA SER A 20 -7.31 -1.84 -23.87
C SER A 20 -7.42 -0.74 -22.81
N CYS A 21 -7.71 -1.13 -21.56
CA CYS A 21 -7.74 -0.25 -20.40
C CYS A 21 -6.48 0.64 -20.33
N LYS A 22 -6.69 1.94 -20.08
CA LYS A 22 -5.64 2.96 -19.91
C LYS A 22 -5.85 3.69 -18.60
N PHE A 23 -4.77 4.08 -17.95
CA PHE A 23 -4.85 4.97 -16.80
C PHE A 23 -3.54 5.75 -16.65
N LYS A 24 -3.61 6.89 -15.97
CA LYS A 24 -2.46 7.65 -15.47
C LYS A 24 -2.81 8.33 -14.15
N GLY A 25 -1.82 8.56 -13.31
CA GLY A 25 -2.02 9.16 -12.00
C GLY A 25 -0.74 9.17 -11.18
N ASP A 26 -0.90 9.29 -9.87
CA ASP A 26 0.19 9.26 -8.91
C ASP A 26 0.03 8.08 -7.95
N LEU A 27 1.16 7.44 -7.63
CA LEU A 27 1.30 6.55 -6.48
C LEU A 27 1.99 7.32 -5.35
N GLU A 28 1.31 7.43 -4.23
CA GLU A 28 1.87 7.92 -2.98
C GLU A 28 2.07 6.75 -2.03
N PHE A 29 3.16 6.72 -1.27
CA PHE A 29 3.38 5.69 -0.27
C PHE A 29 4.26 6.18 0.87
N ILE A 30 4.09 5.56 2.03
CA ILE A 30 4.85 5.86 3.24
C ILE A 30 5.71 4.67 3.59
N THR A 31 6.98 4.93 3.86
CA THR A 31 7.98 3.91 4.18
C THR A 31 8.80 4.30 5.40
N ASN A 32 9.51 3.33 5.97
CA ASN A 32 10.52 3.58 7.01
C ASN A 32 11.93 3.60 6.41
N GLU A 33 12.93 3.88 7.24
CA GLU A 33 14.36 3.85 6.88
C GLU A 33 14.89 2.50 6.36
N HIS A 34 14.14 1.41 6.54
CA HIS A 34 14.48 0.10 6.01
C HIS A 34 13.81 -0.21 4.67
N GLY A 35 12.98 0.68 4.13
CA GLY A 35 12.26 0.47 2.87
C GLY A 35 10.96 -0.34 3.00
N ILE A 36 10.47 -0.59 4.22
CA ILE A 36 9.17 -1.25 4.45
C ILE A 36 8.06 -0.25 4.13
N ILE A 37 7.15 -0.59 3.24
CA ILE A 37 5.99 0.23 2.90
C ILE A 37 4.88 -0.01 3.93
N LEU A 38 4.47 1.04 4.62
CA LEU A 38 3.43 1.00 5.66
C LEU A 38 2.03 1.11 5.06
N ASP A 39 1.87 1.98 4.07
CA ASP A 39 0.64 2.14 3.29
C ASP A 39 0.94 2.83 1.95
N TRP A 40 -0.02 2.75 1.03
CA TRP A 40 0.06 3.36 -0.31
C TRP A 40 -1.30 3.96 -0.74
N LYS A 41 -1.30 4.98 -1.60
CA LYS A 41 -2.51 5.60 -2.16
C LYS A 41 -2.30 5.82 -3.64
N ILE A 42 -3.35 5.58 -4.43
CA ILE A 42 -3.33 5.89 -5.86
C ILE A 42 -4.33 7.01 -6.13
N SER A 43 -3.88 8.03 -6.87
CA SER A 43 -4.71 9.13 -7.32
C SER A 43 -4.69 9.16 -8.85
N PHE A 44 -5.70 8.56 -9.48
CA PHE A 44 -5.84 8.63 -10.92
C PHE A 44 -6.31 10.00 -11.38
N THR A 45 -5.74 10.47 -12.48
CA THR A 45 -6.15 11.68 -13.19
C THR A 45 -6.90 11.37 -14.48
N LYS A 46 -6.73 10.16 -15.03
CA LYS A 46 -7.47 9.67 -16.20
C LYS A 46 -7.58 8.15 -16.14
N VAL A 47 -8.77 7.62 -16.40
CA VAL A 47 -9.08 6.19 -16.38
C VAL A 47 -9.98 5.83 -17.55
N PHE A 48 -9.58 4.81 -18.29
CA PHE A 48 -10.37 4.14 -19.30
C PHE A 48 -10.65 2.72 -18.81
N LEU A 49 -11.89 2.46 -18.44
CA LEU A 49 -12.33 1.21 -17.83
C LEU A 49 -12.83 0.24 -18.91
N ASP A 50 -12.46 -1.04 -18.82
CA ASP A 50 -12.98 -2.07 -19.75
C ASP A 50 -14.22 -2.73 -19.15
N GLN A 51 -15.42 -2.53 -19.70
CA GLN A 51 -16.62 -3.19 -19.17
C GLN A 51 -16.61 -4.72 -19.33
N TYR A 52 -15.75 -5.26 -20.21
CA TYR A 52 -15.65 -6.70 -20.40
C TYR A 52 -14.81 -7.39 -19.31
N THR A 53 -15.35 -8.48 -18.79
CA THR A 53 -14.69 -9.35 -17.80
C THR A 53 -14.54 -10.76 -18.37
N THR A 54 -13.42 -11.43 -18.04
CA THR A 54 -13.16 -12.82 -18.43
C THR A 54 -14.33 -13.75 -18.06
N GLN A 55 -14.80 -14.58 -19.01
CA GLN A 55 -15.96 -15.47 -18.84
C GLN A 55 -15.90 -16.32 -17.57
N SER A 56 -14.76 -16.97 -17.32
CA SER A 56 -14.57 -17.85 -16.16
C SER A 56 -14.74 -17.15 -14.80
N TRP A 57 -14.69 -15.81 -14.76
CA TRP A 57 -14.94 -15.07 -13.52
C TRP A 57 -16.42 -15.00 -13.17
N PHE A 58 -17.32 -14.97 -14.17
CA PHE A 58 -18.76 -15.06 -13.94
C PHE A 58 -19.16 -16.43 -13.40
N GLU A 59 -18.51 -17.49 -13.88
CA GLU A 59 -18.73 -18.86 -13.43
C GLU A 59 -18.19 -19.09 -12.01
N LYS A 60 -16.93 -18.70 -11.77
CA LYS A 60 -16.22 -19.00 -10.52
C LYS A 60 -16.45 -17.97 -9.42
N LYS A 61 -16.99 -16.80 -9.74
CA LYS A 61 -17.21 -15.66 -8.83
C LYS A 61 -16.00 -15.38 -7.93
N THR A 62 -14.84 -15.24 -8.57
CA THR A 62 -13.56 -15.05 -7.85
C THR A 62 -13.58 -13.77 -7.00
N VAL A 63 -12.68 -13.64 -6.02
CA VAL A 63 -12.53 -12.41 -5.22
C VAL A 63 -12.31 -11.17 -6.10
N ALA A 64 -11.61 -11.32 -7.24
CA ALA A 64 -11.41 -10.23 -8.19
C ALA A 64 -12.70 -9.85 -8.92
N PHE A 65 -13.56 -10.84 -9.21
CA PHE A 65 -14.88 -10.62 -9.80
C PHE A 65 -15.79 -9.84 -8.84
N ALA A 66 -15.95 -10.32 -7.60
CA ALA A 66 -16.80 -9.69 -6.59
C ALA A 66 -16.38 -8.24 -6.32
N ARG A 67 -15.07 -7.99 -6.15
CA ARG A 67 -14.55 -6.64 -5.94
C ARG A 67 -14.79 -5.71 -7.13
N ARG A 68 -14.75 -6.26 -8.34
CA ARG A 68 -15.08 -5.51 -9.56
C ARG A 68 -16.59 -5.23 -9.64
N GLU A 69 -17.45 -6.14 -9.16
CA GLU A 69 -18.90 -5.89 -9.09
C GLU A 69 -19.21 -4.72 -8.15
N GLU A 70 -18.61 -4.70 -6.96
CA GLU A 70 -18.76 -3.60 -6.00
C GLU A 70 -18.36 -2.24 -6.61
N LEU A 71 -17.21 -2.18 -7.30
CA LEU A 71 -16.80 -0.95 -7.99
C LEU A 71 -17.79 -0.56 -9.11
N PHE A 72 -18.24 -1.54 -9.89
CA PHE A 72 -19.17 -1.28 -10.99
C PHE A 72 -20.52 -0.79 -10.50
N GLU A 73 -21.01 -1.32 -9.38
CA GLU A 73 -22.23 -0.86 -8.71
C GLU A 73 -22.09 0.61 -8.27
N GLU A 74 -20.98 0.98 -7.63
CA GLU A 74 -20.71 2.37 -7.24
C GLU A 74 -20.61 3.33 -8.43
N LEU A 75 -20.20 2.82 -9.59
CA LEU A 75 -20.12 3.60 -10.83
C LEU A 75 -21.43 3.64 -11.64
N GLY A 76 -22.47 2.89 -11.22
CA GLY A 76 -23.70 2.73 -11.99
C GLY A 76 -23.51 1.94 -13.29
N LEU A 77 -22.54 1.01 -13.31
CA LEU A 77 -22.15 0.20 -14.47
C LEU A 77 -22.42 -1.29 -14.23
N LYS A 78 -22.31 -2.10 -15.28
CA LYS A 78 -22.39 -3.56 -15.21
C LYS A 78 -21.20 -4.23 -15.87
N GLN A 79 -20.71 -5.30 -15.25
CA GLN A 79 -19.72 -6.16 -15.89
C GLN A 79 -20.39 -6.97 -17.00
N ILE A 80 -19.71 -7.14 -18.13
CA ILE A 80 -20.25 -7.86 -19.29
C ILE A 80 -19.29 -9.00 -19.64
N PRO A 81 -19.78 -10.21 -19.93
CA PRO A 81 -18.93 -11.30 -20.40
C PRO A 81 -18.16 -10.90 -21.66
N ARG A 82 -16.85 -11.15 -21.65
CA ARG A 82 -15.98 -10.84 -22.79
C ARG A 82 -16.27 -11.84 -23.93
N PRO A 83 -16.59 -11.37 -25.15
CA PRO A 83 -16.87 -12.26 -26.28
C PRO A 83 -15.66 -13.11 -26.71
N ASN A 84 -14.46 -12.50 -26.69
CA ASN A 84 -13.18 -13.17 -26.97
C ASN A 84 -12.01 -12.36 -26.37
N ASP A 85 -10.82 -12.94 -26.28
CA ASP A 85 -9.65 -12.34 -25.61
C ASP A 85 -9.13 -11.03 -26.24
N LYS A 86 -9.52 -10.71 -27.48
CA LYS A 86 -9.07 -9.50 -28.21
C LYS A 86 -10.03 -8.33 -28.08
N ASN A 87 -11.30 -8.60 -27.78
CA ASN A 87 -12.34 -7.57 -27.71
C ASN A 87 -12.27 -6.81 -26.39
N ASN A 88 -12.35 -5.48 -26.41
CA ASN A 88 -12.46 -4.62 -25.24
C ASN A 88 -13.71 -3.74 -25.37
N LYS A 89 -14.37 -3.40 -24.27
CA LYS A 89 -15.46 -2.42 -24.24
C LYS A 89 -15.05 -1.26 -23.33
N ILE A 90 -14.28 -0.35 -23.91
CA ILE A 90 -13.64 0.73 -23.16
C ILE A 90 -14.60 1.91 -23.00
N ILE A 91 -14.71 2.43 -21.78
CA ILE A 91 -15.36 3.71 -21.48
C ILE A 91 -14.33 4.65 -20.83
N GLU A 92 -14.35 5.92 -21.22
CA GLU A 92 -13.60 6.97 -20.51
C GLU A 92 -14.42 7.45 -19.31
N LEU A 93 -13.84 7.36 -18.11
CA LEU A 93 -14.50 7.81 -16.90
C LEU A 93 -14.39 9.34 -16.77
N ASN A 94 -15.48 9.97 -16.37
CA ASN A 94 -15.49 11.40 -16.05
C ASN A 94 -14.82 11.66 -14.67
N LYS A 95 -14.70 12.94 -14.28
CA LYS A 95 -14.04 13.33 -13.03
C LYS A 95 -14.69 12.74 -11.77
N GLU A 96 -16.02 12.68 -11.74
CA GLU A 96 -16.79 12.14 -10.61
C GLU A 96 -16.57 10.63 -10.49
N GLN A 97 -16.64 9.91 -11.61
CA GLN A 97 -16.36 8.48 -11.68
C GLN A 97 -14.91 8.15 -11.31
N ILE A 98 -13.94 8.98 -11.72
CA ILE A 98 -12.55 8.83 -11.29
C ILE A 98 -12.41 9.03 -9.77
N SER A 99 -13.14 9.99 -9.19
CA SER A 99 -13.18 10.18 -7.73
C SER A 99 -13.71 8.92 -7.02
N ILE A 100 -14.77 8.30 -7.54
CA ILE A 100 -15.30 7.03 -7.03
C ILE A 100 -14.23 5.93 -7.09
N VAL A 101 -13.54 5.77 -8.22
CA VAL A 101 -12.44 4.78 -8.37
C VAL A 101 -11.33 5.03 -7.36
N ASN A 102 -10.89 6.28 -7.19
CA ASN A 102 -9.84 6.64 -6.24
C ASN A 102 -10.28 6.33 -4.79
N ASN A 103 -11.51 6.70 -4.42
CA ASN A 103 -12.07 6.40 -3.09
C ASN A 103 -12.17 4.91 -2.85
N PHE A 104 -12.60 4.14 -3.85
CA PHE A 104 -12.72 2.69 -3.77
C PHE A 104 -11.37 2.02 -3.52
N ILE A 105 -10.35 2.34 -4.33
CA ILE A 105 -9.02 1.71 -4.26
C ILE A 105 -8.27 2.09 -2.97
N ASN A 106 -8.45 3.33 -2.50
CA ASN A 106 -7.79 3.80 -1.29
C ASN A 106 -8.53 3.40 0.00
N ASN A 107 -9.77 2.93 -0.10
CA ASN A 107 -10.49 2.39 1.04
C ASN A 107 -10.11 0.93 1.29
N ARG A 108 -9.42 0.66 2.41
CA ARG A 108 -8.93 -0.68 2.77
C ARG A 108 -10.00 -1.68 3.17
N SER A 109 -11.22 -1.24 3.50
CA SER A 109 -12.34 -2.15 3.72
C SER A 109 -12.95 -2.63 2.41
N LYS A 110 -12.88 -1.83 1.34
CA LYS A 110 -13.35 -2.18 -0.01
C LYS A 110 -12.24 -2.84 -0.84
N TYR A 111 -11.11 -2.17 -0.98
CA TYR A 111 -9.95 -2.66 -1.71
C TYR A 111 -8.88 -3.24 -0.79
N ASN A 112 -9.03 -4.54 -0.51
CA ASN A 112 -8.03 -5.37 0.13
C ASN A 112 -7.26 -6.19 -0.92
N SER A 113 -6.45 -5.52 -1.74
CA SER A 113 -5.58 -6.22 -2.69
C SER A 113 -4.26 -5.49 -2.90
N THR A 114 -3.44 -6.08 -3.75
CA THR A 114 -2.13 -5.57 -4.14
C THR A 114 -2.22 -4.43 -5.13
N ILE A 115 -1.13 -3.68 -5.30
CA ILE A 115 -1.07 -2.58 -6.28
C ILE A 115 -1.22 -3.13 -7.69
N LYS A 116 -0.58 -4.27 -8.00
CA LYS A 116 -0.70 -4.92 -9.32
C LYS A 116 -2.14 -5.32 -9.68
N ASN A 117 -2.96 -5.63 -8.68
CA ASN A 117 -4.35 -6.04 -8.90
C ASN A 117 -5.28 -4.86 -9.23
N VAL A 118 -4.79 -3.62 -9.16
CA VAL A 118 -5.56 -2.46 -9.64
C VAL A 118 -5.80 -2.59 -11.15
N VAL A 119 -4.85 -3.14 -11.89
CA VAL A 119 -5.04 -3.44 -13.32
C VAL A 119 -6.16 -4.47 -13.52
N GLN A 120 -6.27 -5.50 -12.67
CA GLN A 120 -7.40 -6.45 -12.70
C GLN A 120 -8.73 -5.74 -12.51
N LEU A 121 -8.77 -4.84 -11.52
CA LEU A 121 -9.94 -4.06 -11.17
C LEU A 121 -10.36 -3.08 -12.28
N LEU A 122 -9.47 -2.68 -13.18
CA LEU A 122 -9.81 -1.77 -14.28
C LEU A 122 -10.04 -2.51 -15.62
N LYS A 123 -9.27 -3.55 -15.90
CA LYS A 123 -9.23 -4.25 -17.19
C LYS A 123 -10.15 -5.48 -17.28
N GLY A 124 -10.54 -6.07 -16.15
CA GLY A 124 -11.43 -7.24 -16.13
C GLY A 124 -10.76 -8.56 -16.53
N ASN A 125 -9.44 -8.63 -16.48
CA ASN A 125 -8.67 -9.85 -16.65
C ASN A 125 -7.43 -9.87 -15.75
N ASN A 126 -6.80 -11.04 -15.60
CA ASN A 126 -5.60 -11.20 -14.79
C ASN A 126 -4.36 -10.63 -15.52
N PRO A 127 -3.61 -9.67 -14.94
CA PRO A 127 -2.24 -9.35 -15.31
C PRO A 127 -1.34 -10.50 -14.85
N GLY A 128 -1.36 -11.58 -15.62
CA GLY A 128 -0.61 -12.80 -15.33
C GLY A 128 0.85 -12.69 -15.75
N GLY A 129 1.68 -13.56 -15.16
CA GLY A 129 3.03 -13.84 -15.66
C GLY A 129 4.07 -12.76 -15.43
N GLN A 130 3.75 -11.62 -14.81
CA GLN A 130 4.69 -10.50 -14.65
C GLN A 130 5.94 -10.85 -13.82
N ALA A 131 5.84 -11.83 -12.91
CA ALA A 131 6.99 -12.34 -12.17
C ALA A 131 7.91 -13.23 -13.04
N LYS A 132 7.34 -13.94 -14.03
CA LYS A 132 8.08 -14.78 -14.98
C LYS A 132 8.56 -13.99 -16.21
N ASN A 133 7.82 -12.98 -16.61
CA ASN A 133 8.09 -12.10 -17.73
C ASN A 133 7.84 -10.65 -17.30
N PRO A 134 8.86 -9.96 -16.75
CA PRO A 134 8.74 -8.56 -16.34
C PRO A 134 8.24 -7.62 -17.44
N GLY A 135 8.47 -7.98 -18.70
CA GLY A 135 7.97 -7.25 -19.86
C GLY A 135 6.44 -7.19 -19.96
N SER A 136 5.71 -8.11 -19.32
CA SER A 136 4.23 -8.13 -19.31
C SER A 136 3.62 -7.20 -18.26
N ALA A 137 4.44 -6.48 -17.47
CA ALA A 137 3.94 -5.52 -16.51
C ALA A 137 3.13 -4.40 -17.18
N GLU A 138 1.94 -4.13 -16.64
CA GLU A 138 1.01 -3.16 -17.23
C GLU A 138 0.98 -1.83 -16.50
N LEU A 139 1.32 -1.80 -15.22
CA LEU A 139 1.45 -0.60 -14.40
C LEU A 139 2.95 -0.29 -14.28
N ILE A 140 3.37 0.87 -14.78
CA ILE A 140 4.77 1.32 -14.77
C ILE A 140 4.89 2.72 -14.17
N LEU A 141 6.12 3.12 -13.83
CA LEU A 141 6.43 4.49 -13.43
C LEU A 141 6.61 5.35 -14.68
N ASP A 142 5.91 6.48 -14.76
CA ASP A 142 5.82 7.32 -15.98
C ASP A 142 7.18 7.89 -16.42
N ASN A 143 8.11 8.06 -15.47
CA ASN A 143 9.45 8.61 -15.70
C ASN A 143 10.60 7.62 -15.45
N ASN A 144 10.31 6.31 -15.37
CA ASN A 144 11.34 5.31 -15.10
C ASN A 144 11.08 4.03 -15.91
N SER A 145 11.52 4.04 -17.16
CA SER A 145 11.36 2.95 -18.13
C SER A 145 11.97 1.61 -17.68
N ASN A 146 12.87 1.65 -16.70
CA ASN A 146 13.64 0.49 -16.28
C ASN A 146 12.98 -0.26 -15.11
N ALA A 147 12.05 0.36 -14.38
CA ALA A 147 11.38 -0.25 -13.22
C ALA A 147 10.03 -0.91 -13.57
N ASN A 148 9.97 -1.68 -14.67
CA ASN A 148 8.72 -2.20 -15.22
C ASN A 148 7.89 -3.05 -14.23
N VAL A 149 8.52 -3.79 -13.31
CA VAL A 149 7.84 -4.68 -12.34
C VAL A 149 7.75 -4.12 -10.92
N PHE A 150 7.88 -2.79 -10.74
CA PHE A 150 7.87 -2.18 -9.40
C PHE A 150 6.65 -2.59 -8.57
N ALA A 151 5.48 -2.74 -9.19
CA ALA A 151 4.24 -3.10 -8.49
C ALA A 151 4.35 -4.46 -7.77
N ILE A 152 5.08 -5.43 -8.33
CA ILE A 152 5.30 -6.75 -7.69
C ILE A 152 6.26 -6.61 -6.53
N LEU A 153 7.33 -5.84 -6.69
CA LEU A 153 8.28 -5.58 -5.61
C LEU A 153 7.57 -4.90 -4.45
N PHE A 154 6.80 -3.84 -4.73
CA PHE A 154 6.02 -3.09 -3.74
C PHE A 154 5.11 -4.00 -2.91
N ASP A 155 4.44 -4.98 -3.53
CA ASP A 155 3.62 -5.94 -2.80
C ASP A 155 4.42 -6.72 -1.73
N ASN A 156 5.70 -6.98 -1.98
CA ASN A 156 6.60 -7.64 -1.03
C ASN A 156 7.20 -6.68 0.01
N LEU A 157 7.33 -5.40 -0.35
CA LEU A 157 7.77 -4.34 0.57
C LEU A 157 6.64 -3.91 1.53
N CYS A 158 5.39 -4.11 1.14
CA CYS A 158 4.23 -3.78 1.96
C CYS A 158 4.18 -4.62 3.23
N LEU A 159 3.91 -3.95 4.34
CA LEU A 159 3.67 -4.59 5.63
C LEU A 159 2.47 -5.55 5.53
N LYS A 160 2.75 -6.86 5.44
CA LYS A 160 1.72 -7.90 5.43
C LYS A 160 1.07 -7.96 6.82
N LYS A 161 -0.06 -7.26 7.01
CA LYS A 161 -0.85 -7.34 8.26
C LYS A 161 -1.45 -8.74 8.39
N THR A 162 -1.14 -9.43 9.49
CA THR A 162 -1.74 -10.73 9.82
C THR A 162 -3.25 -10.58 9.99
N GLN A 163 -4.02 -11.51 9.42
CA GLN A 163 -5.48 -11.44 9.27
C GLN A 163 -6.29 -11.22 10.57
N LYS A 164 -5.69 -11.42 11.76
CA LYS A 164 -6.38 -11.27 13.06
C LYS A 164 -6.44 -9.84 13.59
N GLU A 165 -5.58 -8.93 13.14
CA GLU A 165 -5.66 -7.52 13.53
C GLU A 165 -6.42 -6.77 12.46
N SER A 166 -7.75 -6.81 12.61
CA SER A 166 -8.70 -6.15 11.73
C SER A 166 -8.21 -4.76 11.35
N ARG A 167 -8.24 -4.47 10.04
CA ARG A 167 -7.92 -3.19 9.40
C ARG A 167 -8.91 -2.08 9.74
N ARG A 168 -9.53 -2.17 10.91
CA ARG A 168 -10.37 -1.14 11.50
C ARG A 168 -9.44 -0.12 12.15
N ASN A 169 -9.28 1.02 11.47
CA ASN A 169 -8.84 2.29 12.04
C ASN A 169 -7.50 2.28 12.82
N LEU A 170 -6.42 1.83 12.18
CA LEU A 170 -5.08 1.98 12.74
C LEU A 170 -4.37 3.15 12.08
N PHE A 171 -4.63 4.36 12.61
CA PHE A 171 -3.99 5.64 12.27
C PHE A 171 -4.11 6.03 10.79
N ASP A 172 -4.47 7.28 10.48
CA ASP A 172 -4.17 7.77 9.14
C ASP A 172 -2.64 7.80 9.02
N VAL A 173 -2.04 6.78 8.39
CA VAL A 173 -0.57 6.68 8.25
C VAL A 173 -0.03 7.96 7.58
N TYR A 174 -0.87 8.65 6.81
CA TYR A 174 -0.56 9.93 6.17
C TYR A 174 -0.63 11.14 7.09
N SER A 175 -1.10 10.98 8.34
CA SER A 175 -0.97 11.98 9.39
C SER A 175 0.37 11.92 10.13
N ILE A 176 1.19 10.89 9.88
CA ILE A 176 2.52 10.78 10.47
C ILE A 176 3.42 11.86 9.87
N SER A 177 4.18 12.56 10.72
CA SER A 177 5.27 13.42 10.27
C SER A 177 6.32 12.57 9.56
N ALA A 178 6.31 12.62 8.23
CA ALA A 178 7.20 11.88 7.34
C ALA A 178 7.92 12.87 6.44
N LYS A 179 9.24 12.69 6.30
CA LYS A 179 10.04 13.51 5.41
C LYS A 179 9.71 13.17 3.96
N GLU A 180 9.39 14.16 3.15
CA GLU A 180 9.22 13.94 1.71
C GLU A 180 10.57 13.66 1.06
N ILE A 181 10.66 12.58 0.30
CA ILE A 181 11.85 12.21 -0.47
C ILE A 181 11.45 11.80 -1.89
N SER A 182 12.39 11.93 -2.82
CA SER A 182 12.19 11.46 -4.19
C SER A 182 12.12 9.93 -4.25
N PHE A 183 11.56 9.40 -5.35
CA PHE A 183 11.59 7.96 -5.61
C PHE A 183 13.04 7.42 -5.72
N GLU A 184 13.95 8.19 -6.31
CA GLU A 184 15.36 7.82 -6.38
C GLU A 184 16.01 7.73 -4.99
N SER A 185 15.71 8.69 -4.11
CA SER A 185 16.15 8.65 -2.72
C SER A 185 15.58 7.44 -1.98
N PHE A 186 14.34 7.05 -2.29
CA PHE A 186 13.74 5.82 -1.77
C PHE A 186 14.52 4.58 -2.20
N VAL A 187 14.80 4.43 -3.51
CA VAL A 187 15.60 3.32 -4.04
C VAL A 187 16.96 3.22 -3.35
N ASN A 188 17.56 4.36 -3.00
CA ASN A 188 18.86 4.44 -2.35
C ASN A 188 18.81 4.45 -0.81
N LEU A 189 17.66 4.21 -0.16
CA LEU A 189 17.55 4.21 1.32
C LEU A 189 18.50 3.20 1.98
N ASN A 190 18.70 2.05 1.33
CA ASN A 190 19.65 1.05 1.77
C ASN A 190 20.16 0.20 0.59
N SER A 191 21.29 -0.46 0.79
CA SER A 191 21.95 -1.27 -0.24
C SER A 191 21.11 -2.44 -0.73
N THR A 192 20.26 -3.03 0.13
CA THR A 192 19.34 -4.11 -0.26
C THR A 192 18.30 -3.60 -1.26
N LEU A 193 17.64 -2.49 -0.93
CA LEU A 193 16.62 -1.88 -1.80
C LEU A 193 17.23 -1.39 -3.12
N LYS A 194 18.42 -0.79 -3.08
CA LYS A 194 19.13 -0.36 -4.27
C LYS A 194 19.41 -1.54 -5.21
N LYS A 195 20.01 -2.61 -4.68
CA LYS A 195 20.25 -3.85 -5.43
C LYS A 195 18.96 -4.45 -5.99
N ALA A 196 17.83 -4.26 -5.29
CA ALA A 196 16.55 -4.79 -5.74
C ALA A 196 16.05 -4.12 -7.00
N PHE A 197 16.12 -2.80 -7.02
CA PHE A 197 15.76 -2.02 -8.19
C PHE A 197 16.78 -2.26 -9.31
N GLU A 198 18.07 -2.27 -9.04
CA GLU A 198 19.10 -2.57 -10.06
C GLU A 198 18.88 -3.95 -10.70
N TYR A 199 18.63 -4.99 -9.89
CA TYR A 199 18.37 -6.34 -10.41
C TYR A 199 17.12 -6.38 -11.29
N MET A 200 16.05 -5.67 -10.91
CA MET A 200 14.83 -5.56 -11.73
C MET A 200 15.04 -4.84 -13.07
N GLN A 201 15.98 -3.89 -13.11
CA GLN A 201 16.28 -3.13 -14.32
C GLN A 201 17.13 -3.93 -15.30
N VAL A 202 18.03 -4.79 -14.79
CA VAL A 202 19.06 -5.47 -15.58
C VAL A 202 18.70 -6.93 -15.90
N SER A 203 18.07 -7.66 -14.98
CA SER A 203 17.88 -9.11 -15.13
C SER A 203 16.58 -9.44 -15.86
N LYS A 204 16.72 -10.10 -17.02
CA LYS A 204 15.64 -10.84 -17.68
C LYS A 204 15.51 -12.27 -17.16
N ASP A 205 16.35 -12.71 -16.21
CA ASP A 205 16.32 -14.06 -15.65
C ASP A 205 15.23 -14.20 -14.57
N PRO A 206 14.15 -14.95 -14.85
CA PRO A 206 13.05 -15.14 -13.90
C PRO A 206 13.45 -15.94 -12.66
N THR A 207 14.47 -16.80 -12.77
CA THR A 207 14.89 -17.70 -11.69
C THR A 207 15.64 -16.91 -10.63
N GLY A 208 16.65 -16.14 -11.02
CA GLY A 208 17.34 -15.25 -10.10
C GLY A 208 16.41 -14.17 -9.53
N PHE A 209 15.40 -13.70 -10.29
CA PHE A 209 14.40 -12.77 -9.74
C PHE A 209 13.59 -13.40 -8.61
N LYS A 210 13.18 -14.67 -8.74
CA LYS A 210 12.46 -15.39 -7.69
C LYS A 210 13.31 -15.57 -6.43
N ILE A 211 14.55 -16.04 -6.57
CA ILE A 211 15.50 -16.20 -5.45
C ILE A 211 15.70 -14.85 -4.73
N TYR A 212 15.82 -13.78 -5.52
CA TYR A 212 16.01 -12.45 -4.98
C TYR A 212 14.76 -11.91 -4.26
N LEU A 213 13.55 -12.19 -4.78
CA LEU A 213 12.30 -11.91 -4.05
C LEU A 213 12.25 -12.65 -2.71
N GLU A 214 12.71 -13.89 -2.64
CA GLU A 214 12.78 -14.66 -1.38
C GLU A 214 13.77 -14.04 -0.37
N GLN A 215 14.91 -13.53 -0.85
CA GLN A 215 15.89 -12.81 -0.01
C GLN A 215 15.32 -11.50 0.54
N ILE A 216 14.64 -10.73 -0.31
CA ILE A 216 13.86 -9.55 0.08
C ILE A 216 12.85 -9.93 1.16
N GLU A 217 12.03 -10.96 0.91
CA GLU A 217 11.03 -11.38 1.88
C GLU A 217 11.65 -11.75 3.23
N THR A 218 12.83 -12.38 3.22
CA THR A 218 13.56 -12.75 4.44
C THR A 218 14.08 -11.53 5.19
N TYR A 219 14.72 -10.59 4.48
CA TYR A 219 15.16 -9.31 5.04
C TYR A 219 13.98 -8.56 5.68
N TYR A 220 12.88 -8.43 4.95
CA TYR A 220 11.72 -7.71 5.43
C TYR A 220 10.95 -8.44 6.53
N LYS A 221 10.90 -9.78 6.55
CA LYS A 221 10.36 -10.54 7.69
C LYS A 221 11.13 -10.21 8.98
N LYS A 222 12.46 -10.18 8.93
CA LYS A 222 13.31 -9.83 10.09
C LYS A 222 13.01 -8.42 10.61
N HIS A 223 12.95 -7.42 9.73
CA HIS A 223 12.70 -6.04 10.11
C HIS A 223 11.23 -5.76 10.48
N ASN A 224 10.28 -6.49 9.88
CA ASN A 224 8.86 -6.46 10.24
C ASN A 224 8.62 -7.00 11.65
N LEU A 225 9.29 -8.09 12.06
CA LEU A 225 9.21 -8.60 13.44
C LEU A 225 9.65 -7.53 14.46
N VAL A 226 10.73 -6.80 14.17
CA VAL A 226 11.17 -5.68 15.02
C VAL A 226 10.10 -4.58 15.08
N VAL A 227 9.48 -4.24 13.95
CA VAL A 227 8.37 -3.27 13.91
C VAL A 227 7.19 -3.76 14.75
N GLN A 228 6.78 -5.03 14.62
CA GLN A 228 5.70 -5.62 15.40
C GLN A 228 6.03 -5.68 16.90
N GLU A 229 7.28 -5.95 17.27
CA GLU A 229 7.72 -5.90 18.66
C GLU A 229 7.64 -4.47 19.22
N VAL A 230 8.08 -3.47 18.46
CA VAL A 230 7.93 -2.06 18.82
C VAL A 230 6.46 -1.68 18.95
N GLU A 231 5.59 -2.11 18.05
CA GLU A 231 4.15 -1.89 18.16
C GLU A 231 3.55 -2.57 19.39
N LYS A 232 3.96 -3.80 19.71
CA LYS A 232 3.55 -4.50 20.94
C LYS A 232 4.03 -3.75 22.18
N ILE A 233 5.25 -3.22 22.18
CA ILE A 233 5.78 -2.40 23.28
C ILE A 233 4.96 -1.12 23.42
N ILE A 234 4.69 -0.41 22.32
CA ILE A 234 3.85 0.80 22.32
C ILE A 234 2.44 0.46 22.83
N LYS A 235 1.83 -0.63 22.37
CA LYS A 235 0.50 -1.07 22.82
C LYS A 235 0.50 -1.42 24.31
N LYS A 236 1.53 -2.12 24.81
CA LYS A 236 1.70 -2.41 26.23
C LYS A 236 1.92 -1.13 27.05
N ALA A 237 2.74 -0.19 26.56
CA ALA A 237 2.94 1.10 27.20
C ALA A 237 1.63 1.90 27.26
N ARG A 238 0.87 1.95 26.16
CA ARG A 238 -0.47 2.57 26.11
C ARG A 238 -1.46 1.90 27.06
N SER A 239 -1.48 0.57 27.11
CA SER A 239 -2.36 -0.18 28.00
C SER A 239 -2.00 0.06 29.47
N LYS A 240 -0.71 -0.01 29.83
CA LYS A 240 -0.24 0.33 31.18
C LYS A 240 -0.60 1.77 31.57
N TYR A 241 -0.42 2.72 30.65
CA TYR A 241 -0.74 4.12 30.90
C TYR A 241 -2.25 4.35 31.03
N SER A 242 -3.05 3.73 30.16
CA SER A 242 -4.52 3.77 30.21
C SER A 242 -5.08 3.15 31.50
N VAL A 243 -4.44 2.10 32.02
CA VAL A 243 -4.84 1.44 33.28
C VAL A 243 -4.42 2.26 34.51
N ASN A 244 -3.36 3.07 34.40
CA ASN A 244 -2.89 3.93 35.49
C ASN A 244 -3.55 5.32 35.54
N ILE A 245 -4.38 5.70 34.56
CA ILE A 245 -5.12 6.97 34.59
C ILE A 245 -6.12 6.98 35.75
N ASP A 246 -6.82 5.88 36.02
CA ASP A 246 -7.78 5.79 37.13
C ASP A 246 -7.10 5.93 38.52
N ASN A 247 -5.86 5.46 38.65
CA ASN A 247 -5.04 5.60 39.87
C ASN A 247 -4.38 6.99 40.00
N THR A 248 -4.29 7.77 38.91
CA THR A 248 -3.69 9.11 38.93
C THR A 248 -4.76 10.20 39.14
N ILE A 249 -5.97 10.00 38.60
CA ILE A 249 -7.13 10.89 38.82
C ILE A 249 -7.63 10.87 40.27
N THR A 250 -7.44 9.76 40.99
CA THR A 250 -7.85 9.59 42.40
C THR A 250 -6.96 10.31 43.42
N LYS A 251 -5.84 10.93 43.00
CA LYS A 251 -4.89 11.64 43.89
C LYS A 251 -4.79 13.15 43.64
N LEU A 252 -5.75 13.74 42.93
CA LEU A 252 -5.79 15.19 42.77
C LEU A 252 -6.38 15.85 44.03
N PRO A 253 -5.78 16.93 44.56
CA PRO A 253 -6.21 17.56 45.82
C PRO A 253 -7.49 18.41 45.68
N PHE A 254 -8.26 18.25 44.60
CA PHE A 254 -9.50 18.97 44.35
C PHE A 254 -10.51 18.11 43.59
N GLU A 255 -11.81 18.34 43.83
CA GLU A 255 -12.90 17.64 43.13
C GLU A 255 -13.09 18.16 41.71
N LEU A 256 -13.02 17.24 40.74
CA LEU A 256 -13.27 17.52 39.33
C LEU A 256 -14.79 17.45 39.04
N LYS A 257 -15.40 18.61 38.74
CA LYS A 257 -16.85 18.74 38.51
C LYS A 257 -17.37 18.14 37.19
N ASP A 258 -16.51 17.77 36.25
CA ASP A 258 -16.94 17.16 34.99
C ASP A 258 -15.90 16.16 34.43
N LYS A 259 -16.04 14.89 34.80
CA LYS A 259 -15.13 13.80 34.39
C LYS A 259 -15.19 13.51 32.88
N ALA A 260 -16.23 13.94 32.17
CA ALA A 260 -16.43 13.64 30.76
C ALA A 260 -15.50 14.44 29.82
N GLN A 261 -15.06 15.63 30.24
CA GLN A 261 -14.26 16.52 29.38
C GLN A 261 -12.75 16.23 29.43
N PHE A 262 -12.24 15.57 30.47
CA PHE A 262 -10.80 15.34 30.65
C PHE A 262 -10.26 14.12 29.86
N GLN A 263 -11.12 13.24 29.33
CA GLN A 263 -10.68 12.07 28.54
C GLN A 263 -10.03 12.41 27.17
N LYS A 264 -9.84 13.70 26.83
CA LYS A 264 -9.39 14.12 25.49
C LYS A 264 -8.11 14.96 25.41
N ALA A 265 -7.45 15.30 26.52
CA ALA A 265 -6.17 16.00 26.48
C ALA A 265 -5.07 15.15 27.15
N HIS A 266 -3.82 15.31 26.71
CA HIS A 266 -2.61 14.57 27.15
C HIS A 266 -2.28 13.28 26.36
N ILE A 267 -2.17 13.44 25.04
CA ILE A 267 -1.27 12.61 24.24
C ILE A 267 0.16 13.11 24.53
N ILE A 268 0.97 12.34 25.26
CA ILE A 268 2.43 12.50 25.12
C ILE A 268 2.74 12.19 23.65
N ASP A 269 3.42 13.11 22.98
CA ASP A 269 3.75 12.98 21.57
C ASP A 269 4.45 11.63 21.33
N VAL A 270 3.75 10.75 20.60
CA VAL A 270 4.19 9.38 20.27
C VAL A 270 5.59 9.40 19.67
N HIS A 271 5.96 10.51 19.03
CA HIS A 271 7.27 10.77 18.50
C HIS A 271 8.37 10.74 19.59
N LYS A 272 8.19 11.44 20.72
CA LYS A 272 9.18 11.49 21.82
C LYS A 272 9.41 10.12 22.45
N LEU A 273 8.34 9.35 22.65
CA LEU A 273 8.40 8.02 23.25
C LEU A 273 9.09 7.01 22.32
N LYS A 274 8.90 7.14 21.00
CA LYS A 274 9.61 6.34 20.00
C LYS A 274 11.11 6.64 19.97
N MET A 275 11.51 7.91 20.11
CA MET A 275 12.92 8.30 20.09
C MET A 275 13.69 7.74 21.29
N LEU A 276 13.17 7.91 22.51
CA LEU A 276 13.80 7.41 23.74
C LEU A 276 14.03 5.89 23.74
N ILE A 277 13.10 5.12 23.18
CA ILE A 277 13.20 3.66 23.11
C ILE A 277 14.27 3.23 22.09
N ILE A 278 14.45 4.00 21.01
CA ILE A 278 15.45 3.72 19.98
C ILE A 278 16.85 4.02 20.51
N GLU A 279 17.02 5.15 21.20
CA GLU A 279 18.27 5.54 21.88
C GLU A 279 18.70 4.49 22.91
N ALA A 280 17.79 4.10 23.82
CA ALA A 280 18.09 3.09 24.85
C ALA A 280 18.45 1.70 24.28
N LYS A 281 17.96 1.34 23.09
CA LYS A 281 18.33 0.07 22.42
C LYS A 281 19.64 0.14 21.64
N GLN A 282 20.11 1.34 21.30
CA GLN A 282 21.40 1.56 20.66
C GLN A 282 22.52 1.61 21.71
N GLU A 283 22.27 2.18 22.89
CA GLU A 283 23.22 2.20 24.01
C GLU A 283 23.50 0.81 24.61
N ASN A 284 22.51 -0.09 24.63
CA ASN A 284 22.68 -1.47 25.10
C ASN A 284 23.32 -2.43 24.07
N LYS A 285 23.92 -1.89 22.99
CA LYS A 285 24.67 -2.64 21.97
C LYS A 285 26.13 -2.21 21.83
N GLY A 286 26.59 -1.26 22.65
CA GLY A 286 28.02 -1.01 22.92
C GLY A 286 28.47 -1.82 24.12
#